data_AF-A0AA37NV27-F1
#
_entry.id   AF-A0AA37NV27-F1
#
_cell.length_a   1.000
_cell.length_b   1.000
_cell.length_c   1.000
_cell.angle_alpha   90.00
_cell.angle_beta   90.00
_cell.angle_gamma   90.00
#
_symmetry.space_group_name_H-M   'P 1'
#
loop_
_entity.id
_entity.type
_entity.pdbx_description
1 polymer ?
#
loop_
_entity_poly.entity_id
_entity_poly.type
_entity_poly.pdbx_seq_one_letter_code
_entity_poly.pdbx_strand_id
1 'polypeptide(L)' 'MKLLVKLLDAGQRLPIHAHLHRDWAREHVGAAHGKAEAWYLLTPGYVYLGLKEDVSLEGLLDLVVRQDIDAMLGKMMR' A
#
# COMPACT_ATOMS: atom_id res chain seq x y z
N MET A 1 -10.44 -21.26 1.31
CA MET A 1 -9.99 -19.86 1.34
C MET A 1 -9.43 -19.55 2.72
N LYS A 2 -8.27 -18.90 2.84
CA LYS A 2 -7.68 -18.52 4.14
C LYS A 2 -7.72 -16.99 4.26
N LEU A 3 -8.12 -16.48 5.41
CA LEU A 3 -8.16 -15.06 5.74
C LEU A 3 -7.36 -14.81 7.01
N LEU A 4 -6.73 -13.64 7.10
CA LEU A 4 -6.11 -13.13 8.31
C LEU A 4 -6.84 -11.87 8.72
N VAL A 5 -7.45 -11.90 9.91
CA VAL A 5 -8.15 -10.75 10.48
C VAL A 5 -7.22 -10.10 11.51
N LYS A 6 -7.11 -8.77 11.45
CA LYS A 6 -6.31 -7.99 12.39
C LYS A 6 -7.14 -6.81 12.90
N LEU A 7 -6.98 -6.50 14.18
CA LEU A 7 -7.30 -5.18 14.70
C LEU A 7 -6.01 -4.35 14.66
N LEU A 8 -6.11 -3.16 14.09
CA LEU A 8 -4.98 -2.24 13.97
C LEU A 8 -5.37 -0.93 14.66
N ASP A 9 -4.52 -0.49 15.59
CA ASP A 9 -4.45 0.90 16.01
C ASP A 9 -3.24 1.49 15.29
N ALA A 10 -3.47 2.45 14.40
CA ALA A 10 -2.41 3.03 13.62
C ALA A 10 -1.40 3.76 14.53
N GLY A 11 -1.88 4.50 15.55
CA GLY A 11 -1.10 5.36 16.46
C GLY A 11 -0.27 6.47 15.80
N GLN A 12 0.25 6.20 14.61
CA GLN A 12 1.04 6.98 13.67
C GLN A 12 0.67 6.52 12.25
N ARG A 13 1.11 7.27 11.24
CA ARG A 13 0.86 6.90 9.84
C ARG A 13 1.66 5.65 9.45
N LEU A 14 0.99 4.63 8.91
CA LEU A 14 1.67 3.48 8.31
C LEU A 14 2.45 3.88 7.05
N PRO A 15 3.54 3.18 6.68
CA PRO A 15 4.27 3.43 5.44
C PRO A 15 3.38 3.37 4.20
N ILE A 16 3.75 4.10 3.15
CA ILE A 16 3.16 3.88 1.83
C ILE A 16 3.64 2.51 1.35
N HIS A 17 2.72 1.63 0.99
CA HIS A 17 3.05 0.27 0.58
C HIS A 17 2.02 -0.27 -0.41
N ALA A 18 2.39 -1.34 -1.09
CA ALA A 18 1.53 -2.07 -2.01
C ALA A 18 1.53 -3.57 -1.67
N HIS A 19 0.57 -4.29 -2.22
CA HIS A 19 0.44 -5.72 -2.04
C HIS A 19 0.53 -6.45 -3.37
N LEU A 20 1.23 -7.57 -3.36
CA LEU A 20 1.49 -8.36 -4.54
C LEU A 20 0.24 -9.15 -4.94
N HIS A 21 0.01 -9.24 -6.25
CA HIS A 21 -0.95 -10.18 -6.82
C HIS A 21 -0.49 -11.63 -6.61
N ARG A 22 -1.42 -12.58 -6.60
CA ARG A 22 -1.12 -14.00 -6.34
C ARG A 22 -0.12 -14.59 -7.33
N ASP A 23 -0.25 -14.27 -8.61
CA ASP A 23 0.62 -14.84 -9.64
C ASP A 23 2.07 -14.38 -9.46
N TRP A 24 2.27 -13.09 -9.19
CA TRP A 24 3.59 -12.53 -8.89
C TRP A 24 4.18 -13.15 -7.61
N ALA A 25 3.37 -13.28 -6.56
CA ALA A 25 3.80 -13.85 -5.27
C ALA A 25 4.25 -15.32 -5.39
N ARG A 26 3.57 -16.11 -6.23
CA ARG A 26 3.93 -17.50 -6.50
C ARG A 26 5.26 -17.60 -7.24
N GLU A 27 5.47 -16.76 -8.24
CA GLU A 27 6.65 -16.77 -9.09
C GLU A 27 7.91 -16.26 -8.38
N HIS A 28 7.80 -15.16 -7.61
CA HIS A 28 8.98 -14.44 -7.13
C HIS A 28 9.33 -14.70 -5.66
N VAL A 29 8.37 -15.12 -4.82
CA VAL A 29 8.59 -15.30 -3.37
C VAL A 29 8.08 -16.64 -2.84
N GLY A 30 7.62 -17.56 -3.72
CA GLY A 30 7.16 -18.90 -3.36
C GLY A 30 5.89 -18.94 -2.51
N ALA A 31 5.13 -17.84 -2.44
CA ALA A 31 3.92 -17.76 -1.63
C ALA A 31 2.70 -18.17 -2.46
N ALA A 32 1.88 -19.08 -1.91
CA ALA A 32 0.65 -19.52 -2.57
C ALA A 32 -0.42 -18.42 -2.67
N HIS A 33 -0.30 -17.33 -1.92
CA HIS A 33 -1.28 -16.26 -1.78
C HIS A 33 -0.66 -14.88 -2.03
N GLY A 34 -1.37 -14.03 -2.79
CA GLY A 34 -1.18 -12.58 -2.72
C GLY A 34 -1.82 -11.99 -1.45
N LYS A 35 -1.85 -10.66 -1.33
CA LYS A 35 -2.42 -9.98 -0.15
C LYS A 35 -3.47 -8.94 -0.53
N ALA A 36 -4.60 -9.41 -1.06
CA ALA A 36 -5.80 -8.58 -1.11
C ALA A 36 -6.32 -8.31 0.31
N GLU A 37 -6.78 -7.10 0.57
CA GLU A 37 -7.29 -6.71 1.88
C GLU A 37 -8.53 -5.83 1.78
N ALA A 38 -9.21 -5.68 2.92
CA ALA A 38 -10.35 -4.80 3.09
C ALA A 38 -10.28 -4.20 4.51
N TRP A 39 -10.80 -2.99 4.66
CA TRP A 39 -10.80 -2.28 5.94
C TRP A 39 -12.22 -1.97 6.39
N TYR A 40 -12.43 -2.09 7.69
CA TYR A 40 -13.61 -1.60 8.39
C TYR A 40 -13.16 -0.56 9.40
N LEU A 41 -13.53 0.70 9.19
CA LEU A 41 -13.10 1.82 10.01
C LEU A 41 -14.01 1.94 11.24
N LEU A 42 -13.45 1.68 12.44
CA LEU A 42 -14.18 1.78 13.71
C LEU A 42 -14.33 3.22 14.20
N THR A 43 -13.41 4.10 13.80
CA THR A 43 -13.42 5.52 14.11
C THR A 43 -13.05 6.31 12.86
N PRO A 44 -13.48 7.58 12.72
CA PRO A 44 -13.07 8.43 11.60
C PRO A 44 -11.55 8.57 11.51
N GLY A 45 -11.05 8.68 10.27
CA GLY A 45 -9.62 8.82 9.99
C GLY A 45 -9.37 9.12 8.52
N TYR A 46 -8.09 9.22 8.15
CA TYR A 46 -7.66 9.43 6.76
C TYR A 46 -7.01 8.18 6.21
N VAL A 47 -7.31 7.85 4.96
CA VAL A 47 -6.68 6.75 4.23
C VAL A 47 -6.12 7.33 2.94
N TYR A 48 -4.83 7.09 2.68
CA TYR A 48 -4.26 7.39 1.38
C TYR A 48 -4.32 6.13 0.53
N LEU A 49 -5.09 6.15 -0.57
CA LEU A 49 -5.36 4.97 -1.39
C LEU A 49 -5.30 5.28 -2.88
N GLY A 50 -4.46 4.54 -3.60
CA GLY A 50 -4.30 4.71 -5.04
C GLY A 50 -3.59 6.01 -5.43
N LEU A 51 -3.18 6.09 -6.68
CA LEU A 51 -2.55 7.27 -7.26
C LEU A 51 -3.63 8.16 -7.90
N LYS A 52 -3.51 9.48 -7.77
CA LYS A 52 -4.42 10.45 -8.41
C LYS A 52 -4.31 10.47 -9.93
N GLU A 53 -3.15 10.11 -10.43
CA GLU A 53 -2.74 10.16 -11.83
C GLU A 53 -1.70 9.07 -12.09
N ASP A 54 -1.44 8.77 -13.35
CA ASP A 54 -0.36 7.86 -13.73
C ASP A 54 1.01 8.45 -13.35
N VAL A 55 1.85 7.63 -12.75
CA VAL A 55 3.22 7.99 -12.34
C VAL A 55 4.18 7.04 -13.04
N SER A 56 5.23 7.59 -13.67
CA SER A 56 6.25 6.75 -14.29
C SER A 56 7.02 5.95 -13.23
N LEU A 57 7.53 4.78 -13.62
CA LEU A 57 8.30 3.92 -12.73
C LEU A 57 9.56 4.63 -12.22
N GLU A 58 10.26 5.33 -13.11
CA GLU A 58 11.48 6.08 -12.78
C GLU A 58 11.18 7.23 -11.82
N GLY A 59 10.06 7.92 -12.03
CA GLY A 59 9.62 9.01 -11.15
C GLY A 59 9.24 8.51 -9.77
N LEU A 60 8.51 7.40 -9.68
CA LEU A 60 8.18 6.78 -8.39
C LEU A 60 9.43 6.27 -7.68
N LEU A 61 10.38 5.69 -8.41
CA LEU A 61 11.64 5.19 -7.87
C LEU A 61 12.50 6.32 -7.29
N ASP A 62 12.63 7.46 -7.97
CA ASP A 62 13.38 8.62 -7.45
C ASP A 62 12.81 9.11 -6.12
N LEU A 63 11.47 9.22 -6.02
CA LEU A 63 10.80 9.64 -4.79
C LEU A 63 11.05 8.67 -3.64
N VAL A 64 11.02 7.36 -3.91
CA VAL A 64 11.33 6.32 -2.92
C VAL A 64 12.79 6.39 -2.49
N VAL A 65 13.74 6.50 -3.42
CA VAL A 65 15.18 6.56 -3.12
C VAL A 65 15.51 7.79 -2.27
N ARG A 66 14.90 8.94 -2.59
CA ARG A 66 15.10 10.20 -1.85
C ARG A 66 14.29 10.28 -0.56
N GLN A 67 13.43 9.30 -0.28
CA GLN A 67 12.51 9.29 0.86
C GLN A 67 11.64 10.56 0.93
N ASP A 68 11.21 11.09 -0.22
CA ASP A 68 10.37 12.28 -0.29
C ASP A 68 8.91 11.91 0.02
N ILE A 69 8.61 11.77 1.32
CA ILE A 69 7.32 11.28 1.81
C ILE A 69 6.18 12.22 1.44
N ASP A 70 6.39 13.53 1.53
CA ASP A 70 5.36 14.52 1.27
C ASP A 70 4.98 14.54 -0.22
N ALA A 71 5.96 14.45 -1.12
CA ALA A 71 5.69 14.33 -2.55
C ALA A 71 4.95 13.02 -2.87
N MET A 72 5.32 11.90 -2.24
CA MET A 72 4.60 10.63 -2.44
C MET A 72 3.14 10.71 -1.94
N LEU A 73 2.91 11.27 -0.75
CA LEU A 73 1.55 11.48 -0.23
C LEU A 73 0.74 12.44 -1.09
N GLY A 74 1.38 13.47 -1.64
CA GLY A 74 0.76 14.43 -2.57
C GLY A 74 0.18 13.78 -3.82
N LYS A 75 0.74 12.63 -4.24
CA LYS A 75 0.29 11.84 -5.39
C LYS A 75 -0.84 10.86 -5.07
N MET A 76 -1.19 10.64 -3.81
CA MET A 76 -2.20 9.65 -3.41
C MET A 76 -3.58 10.26 -3.15
N MET A 77 -4.66 9.57 -3.53
CA MET A 77 -6.01 9.99 -3.13
C MET A 77 -6.15 9.87 -1.62
N ARG A 78 -6.81 10.83 -0.97
CA ARG A 78 -6.96 10.89 0.49
C ARG A 78 -8.44 10.85 0.87
#